data_AF-A0A3D1CYQ3-F1
#
_entry.id   AF-A0A3D1CYQ3-F1
#
_cell.length_a   1.000
_cell.length_b   1.000
_cell.length_c   1.000
_cell.angle_alpha   90.00
_cell.angle_beta   90.00
_cell.angle_gamma   90.00
#
_symmetry.space_group_name_H-M   'P 1'
#
loop_
_entity.id
_entity.type
_entity.pdbx_description
1 polymer ?
#
loop_
_entity_poly.entity_id
_entity_poly.type
_entity_poly.pdbx_seq_one_letter_code
_entity_poly.pdbx_strand_id
1 'polypeptide(L)'
;MYNLLKNSRYEAWSENQADKYYNLIIDACRRIAGSPALGKKYREISNDISGFRVGKHIIFYRELKNDEIEVIRILHERMDLRNRLLSYPEPLDLFE
;
A
#
# COMPACT_ATOMS: atom_id res chain seq x y z
N MET A 1 -0.36 10.23 -7.47
CA MET A 1 0.73 9.28 -7.16
C MET A 1 2.13 9.91 -7.32
N TYR A 2 2.39 10.66 -8.39
CA TYR A 2 3.67 11.40 -8.60
C TYR A 2 4.02 12.42 -7.48
N ASN A 3 3.00 13.04 -6.87
CA ASN A 3 3.20 14.09 -5.85
C ASN A 3 3.41 13.56 -4.41
N LEU A 4 3.25 12.26 -4.15
CA LEU A 4 3.40 11.68 -2.81
C LEU A 4 4.84 11.32 -2.44
N LEU A 5 5.76 11.28 -3.41
CA LEU A 5 7.17 10.97 -3.19
C LEU A 5 8.08 12.20 -3.16
N LYS A 6 7.58 13.38 -3.55
CA LYS A 6 8.41 14.59 -3.69
C LYS A 6 8.74 15.32 -2.38
N ASN A 7 8.16 14.90 -1.25
CA ASN A 7 8.28 15.59 0.04
C ASN A 7 8.79 14.69 1.18
N SER A 8 9.80 13.88 0.92
CA SER A 8 10.58 13.25 1.99
C SER A 8 11.96 13.89 2.02
N ARG A 9 12.27 14.60 3.11
CA ARG A 9 13.60 15.17 3.36
C ARG A 9 14.66 14.08 3.12
N TYR A 10 15.67 14.45 2.33
CA TYR A 10 16.86 13.70 1.94
C TYR A 10 16.75 12.80 0.70
N GLU A 11 17.67 13.09 -0.22
CA GLU A 11 18.04 12.41 -1.46
C GLU A 11 17.20 12.75 -2.70
N ALA A 12 17.77 13.63 -3.51
CA ALA A 12 17.54 13.63 -4.95
C ALA A 12 17.92 12.24 -5.50
N TRP A 13 16.95 11.33 -5.54
CA TRP A 13 17.08 10.12 -6.32
C TRP A 13 17.32 10.57 -7.77
N SER A 14 18.40 10.08 -8.42
CA SER A 14 18.49 10.21 -9.88
C SER A 14 17.19 9.63 -10.46
N GLU A 15 16.58 10.29 -11.44
CA GLU A 15 15.29 9.89 -12.02
C GLU A 15 15.22 8.38 -12.30
N ASN A 16 16.33 7.81 -12.78
CA ASN A 16 16.51 6.38 -13.04
C ASN A 16 16.25 5.44 -11.84
N GLN A 17 16.52 5.86 -10.61
CA GLN A 17 16.30 5.05 -9.42
C GLN A 17 14.85 5.15 -8.94
N ALA A 18 14.23 6.31 -9.11
CA ALA A 18 12.83 6.53 -8.79
C ALA A 18 11.92 5.73 -9.73
N ASP A 19 12.27 5.69 -11.03
CA ASP A 19 11.55 4.91 -12.04
C ASP A 19 11.63 3.41 -11.79
N LYS A 20 12.84 2.89 -11.48
CA LYS A 20 13.00 1.47 -11.13
C LYS A 20 12.16 1.07 -9.93
N TYR A 21 12.13 1.93 -8.91
CA TYR A 21 11.36 1.68 -7.70
C TYR A 21 9.85 1.79 -7.96
N TYR A 22 9.41 2.76 -8.76
CA TYR A 22 8.03 2.87 -9.19
C TYR A 22 7.58 1.62 -9.96
N ASN A 23 8.39 1.18 -10.93
CA ASN A 23 8.11 -0.03 -11.70
C ASN A 23 8.02 -1.28 -10.82
N LEU A 24 8.90 -1.40 -9.82
CA LEU A 24 8.84 -2.49 -8.85
C LEU A 24 7.49 -2.55 -8.10
N ILE A 25 6.96 -1.39 -7.69
CA ILE A 25 5.65 -1.32 -7.03
C ILE A 25 4.52 -1.67 -8.00
N ILE A 26 4.56 -1.16 -9.23
CA ILE A 26 3.54 -1.44 -10.25
C ILE A 26 3.52 -2.93 -10.60
N ASP A 27 4.66 -3.56 -10.78
CA ASP A 27 4.76 -4.99 -11.09
C ASP A 27 4.30 -5.85 -9.90
N ALA A 28 4.57 -5.41 -8.67
CA ALA A 28 3.99 -6.04 -7.49
C ALA A 28 2.46 -5.96 -7.50
N CYS A 29 1.88 -4.77 -7.75
CA CYS A 29 0.42 -4.58 -7.88
C CYS A 29 -0.18 -5.50 -8.95
N ARG A 30 0.44 -5.62 -10.12
CA ARG A 30 -0.02 -6.53 -11.18
C ARG A 30 0.01 -7.99 -10.75
N ARG A 31 1.07 -8.42 -10.05
CA ARG A 31 1.18 -9.78 -9.50
C ARG A 31 0.07 -10.08 -8.50
N ILE A 32 -0.18 -9.18 -7.55
CA ILE A 32 -1.22 -9.41 -6.54
C ILE A 32 -2.64 -9.27 -7.13
N ALA A 33 -2.84 -8.47 -8.18
CA ALA A 33 -4.12 -8.45 -8.90
C ALA A 33 -4.39 -9.78 -9.61
N GLY A 34 -3.37 -10.40 -10.22
CA GLY A 34 -3.52 -11.71 -10.87
C GLY A 34 -3.56 -12.91 -9.89
N SER A 35 -3.11 -12.73 -8.65
CA SER A 35 -3.19 -13.76 -7.61
C SER A 35 -3.26 -13.11 -6.22
N PRO A 36 -4.44 -12.68 -5.77
CA PRO A 36 -4.61 -11.98 -4.49
C PRO A 36 -4.21 -12.81 -3.27
N ALA A 37 -4.22 -14.14 -3.39
CA ALA A 37 -3.78 -15.07 -2.35
C ALA A 37 -2.28 -15.00 -2.02
N LEU A 38 -1.46 -14.29 -2.81
CA LEU A 38 -0.03 -14.09 -2.54
C LEU A 38 0.26 -13.23 -1.31
N GLY A 39 -0.71 -12.45 -0.85
CA GLY A 39 -0.57 -11.60 0.33
C GLY A 39 -0.74 -12.36 1.64
N LYS A 40 -0.05 -11.88 2.68
CA LYS A 40 -0.30 -12.34 4.05
C LYS A 40 -1.59 -11.69 4.56
N LYS A 41 -2.52 -12.46 5.12
CA LYS A 41 -3.71 -11.92 5.79
C LYS A 41 -3.32 -11.23 7.10
N TYR A 42 -3.83 -10.03 7.34
CA TYR A 42 -3.63 -9.25 8.57
C TYR A 42 -4.93 -9.21 9.37
N ARG A 43 -5.34 -10.39 9.87
CA ARG A 43 -6.63 -10.56 10.58
C ARG A 43 -6.71 -9.75 11.87
N GLU A 44 -5.57 -9.41 12.46
CA GLU A 44 -5.48 -8.51 13.61
C GLU A 44 -5.90 -7.06 13.31
N ILE A 45 -6.01 -6.71 12.03
CA ILE A 45 -6.47 -5.40 11.55
C ILE A 45 -7.88 -5.53 10.99
N SER A 46 -8.07 -6.44 10.03
CA SER A 46 -9.38 -6.80 9.49
C SER A 46 -9.30 -8.13 8.73
N ASN A 47 -10.43 -8.83 8.59
CA ASN A 47 -10.50 -10.12 7.89
C ASN A 47 -10.37 -10.01 6.36
N ASP A 48 -10.59 -8.82 5.80
CA ASP A 48 -10.49 -8.53 4.37
C ASP A 48 -9.14 -7.94 3.94
N ILE A 49 -8.25 -7.62 4.89
CA ILE A 49 -6.96 -6.98 4.59
C ILE A 49 -5.85 -8.02 4.42
N SER A 50 -5.16 -7.91 3.29
CA SER A 50 -3.93 -8.61 2.96
C SER A 50 -2.77 -7.64 2.77
N GLY A 51 -1.55 -8.10 3.05
CA GLY A 51 -0.32 -7.33 2.84
C GLY A 51 0.70 -8.11 2.04
N PHE A 52 1.28 -7.48 1.02
CA PHE A 52 2.32 -8.05 0.16
C PHE A 52 3.62 -7.25 0.26
N ARG A 53 4.72 -7.92 0.58
CA ARG A 53 6.04 -7.27 0.71
C ARG A 53 6.71 -7.13 -0.65
N VAL A 54 7.21 -5.95 -0.94
CA VAL A 54 7.98 -5.64 -2.15
C VAL A 54 9.13 -4.70 -1.78
N GLY A 55 10.36 -5.22 -1.86
CA GLY A 55 11.54 -4.54 -1.33
C GLY A 55 11.35 -4.14 0.14
N LYS A 56 11.52 -2.85 0.43
CA LYS A 56 11.33 -2.28 1.78
C LYS A 56 9.90 -1.80 2.05
N HIS A 57 8.93 -2.18 1.23
CA HIS A 57 7.54 -1.72 1.38
C HIS A 57 6.57 -2.88 1.50
N ILE A 58 5.40 -2.58 2.08
CA ILE A 58 4.26 -3.49 2.20
C ILE A 58 3.08 -2.80 1.53
N ILE A 59 2.51 -3.45 0.52
CA ILE A 59 1.28 -3.04 -0.14
C ILE A 59 0.13 -3.71 0.61
N PHE A 60 -0.73 -2.92 1.24
CA PHE A 60 -1.97 -3.38 1.86
C PHE A 60 -3.10 -3.25 0.86
N TYR A 61 -3.88 -4.31 0.71
CA TYR A 61 -4.97 -4.40 -0.24
C TYR A 61 -6.07 -5.32 0.28
N ARG A 62 -7.23 -5.27 -0.36
CA ARG A 62 -8.32 -6.23 -0.16
C ARG A 62 -8.88 -6.71 -1.48
N GLU A 63 -9.47 -7.89 -1.46
CA GLU A 63 -10.17 -8.47 -2.60
C GLU A 63 -11.58 -7.87 -2.71
N LEU A 64 -12.02 -7.56 -3.93
CA LEU A 64 -13.37 -7.15 -4.27
C LEU A 64 -14.13 -8.30 -4.93
N LYS A 65 -15.45 -8.16 -5.06
CA LYS A 65 -16.33 -9.23 -5.59
C LYS A 65 -16.09 -9.58 -7.08
N ASN A 66 -15.41 -8.72 -7.83
CA ASN A 66 -15.24 -8.86 -9.28
C ASN A 66 -13.83 -9.35 -9.66
N ASP A 67 -13.18 -10.16 -8.81
CA ASP A 67 -11.79 -10.60 -8.97
C ASP A 67 -10.79 -9.44 -9.10
N GLU A 68 -11.15 -8.28 -8.56
CA GLU A 68 -10.31 -7.09 -8.48
C GLU A 68 -9.71 -6.97 -7.08
N ILE A 69 -8.63 -6.19 -6.99
CA ILE A 69 -8.09 -5.76 -5.71
C ILE A 69 -8.18 -4.25 -5.56
N GLU A 70 -8.40 -3.80 -4.34
CA GLU A 70 -8.27 -2.41 -3.96
C GLU A 70 -7.00 -2.22 -3.13
N VAL A 71 -6.05 -1.40 -3.61
CA VAL A 71 -4.86 -1.03 -2.82
C VAL A 71 -5.25 0.04 -1.82
N ILE A 72 -5.19 -0.31 -0.53
CA ILE A 72 -5.60 0.55 0.59
C ILE A 72 -4.45 1.49 0.99
N ARG A 73 -3.23 0.96 1.09
CA ARG A 73 -2.02 1.72 1.49
C ARG A 73 -0.76 1.05 0.95
N ILE A 74 0.30 1.83 0.81
CA ILE A 74 1.68 1.33 0.66
C ILE A 74 2.51 1.94 1.78
N LEU A 75 3.08 1.10 2.65
CA LEU A 75 3.86 1.53 3.80
C LEU A 75 5.31 1.04 3.69
N HIS A 76 6.26 1.83 4.16
CA HIS A 76 7.64 1.36 4.32
C HIS A 76 7.70 0.37 5.51
N GLU A 77 8.52 -0.68 5.42
CA GLU A 77 8.59 -1.80 6.38
C GLU A 77 8.98 -1.38 7.80
N ARG A 78 9.64 -0.23 7.91
CA ARG A 78 10.05 0.39 9.19
C ARG A 78 8.95 1.26 9.81
N MET A 79 7.82 1.44 9.12
CA MET A 79 6.68 2.14 9.68
C MET A 79 5.94 1.23 10.63
N ASP A 80 5.54 1.78 11.78
CA ASP A 80 4.71 1.08 12.75
C ASP A 80 3.32 0.79 12.15
N LEU A 81 3.12 -0.48 11.78
CA LEU A 81 1.92 -0.97 11.10
C LEU A 81 0.66 -0.80 11.95
N ARG A 82 0.78 -0.96 13.27
CA ARG A 82 -0.36 -0.96 14.19
C ARG A 82 -0.92 0.44 14.37
N ASN A 83 -0.05 1.44 14.46
CA ASN A 83 -0.42 2.82 14.73
C ASN A 83 -1.04 3.57 13.54
N ARG A 84 -0.92 3.08 12.29
CA ARG A 84 -1.40 3.81 11.10
C ARG A 84 -2.50 3.12 10.30
N LEU A 85 -2.67 1.81 10.43
CA LEU A 85 -3.83 1.13 9.85
C LEU A 85 -5.09 1.34 10.71
N LEU A 86 -4.93 1.58 12.02
CA LEU A 86 -6.02 1.82 12.97
C LEU A 86 -6.30 3.31 13.25
N SER A 87 -5.48 4.24 12.74
CA SER A 87 -5.61 5.69 13.04
C SER A 87 -6.66 6.43 12.20
N TYR A 88 -7.78 5.78 11.90
CA TYR A 88 -9.03 6.48 11.56
C TYR A 88 -10.22 5.74 12.17
N PRO A 89 -10.72 6.23 13.30
CA PRO A 89 -12.13 6.17 13.63
C PRO A 89 -12.66 7.60 13.72
N GLU A 90 -13.27 8.12 12.67
CA GLU A 90 -14.35 9.13 12.74
C GLU A 90 -14.94 9.25 11.31
N PRO A 91 -16.26 9.05 11.12
CA PRO A 91 -16.95 9.44 9.89
C PRO A 91 -16.83 10.96 9.71
N LEU A 92 -16.49 11.41 8.50
CA LEU A 92 -16.85 12.77 8.08
C LEU A 92 -18.36 12.78 7.82
N ASP A 93 -19.15 12.75 8.88
CA ASP A 93 -20.46 13.37 8.84
C ASP A 93 -20.26 14.89 8.86
N LEU A 94 -21.17 15.60 8.18
CA LEU A 94 -21.39 17.05 8.14
C LEU A 94 -20.66 17.83 7.04
N PHE A 95 -21.24 17.77 5.85
CA PHE A 95 -21.69 19.02 5.23
C PHE A 95 -23.20 18.92 4.97
N GLU A 96 -23.98 19.67 5.77
CA GLU A 96 -25.16 20.37 5.25
C GLU A 96 -24.75 21.30 4.11
#